data_AF-A0A927X7P2-F1
#
_entry.id   AF-A0A927X7P2-F1
#
_cell.length_a   1.000
_cell.length_b   1.000
_cell.length_c   1.000
_cell.angle_alpha   90.00
_cell.angle_beta   90.00
_cell.angle_gamma   90.00
#
_symmetry.space_group_name_H-M   'P 1'
#
loop_
_entity.id
_entity.type
_entity.pdbx_description
1 polymer ?
#
loop_
_entity_poly.entity_id
_entity_poly.type
_entity_poly.pdbx_seq_one_letter_code
_entity_poly.pdbx_strand_id
1 'polypeptide(L)'
;MPKVKKEPYESSKKKNLFFYEILGIVLAVLSFFALAKLGSFGLYLFLTIKLLFGDWAFLFIIIGILAGCYFLMVHDHLPISSLRVIGIFFIFLSLIVLSHFSMHNYIKQYSEDYFSLTISVYIDYFKTANSESITGGGIIGMLFFYLFYYLLSIPGVIIISLLLIVLGVSFISRKTLNEFFKLIVKVLKVVFKKIKLLIVKSRSAIKNINQEFNTPVLKKLPKNFIKKGDISEYTESNSTLEIINEIKLILNKLNYYHYQVNHYLTPHLIVVEIKSYLKIDYYKLENELSRSLTKPFLLKINEDDSIIMIEFSSEEIRKISLYEVFNSYNNNILFLGINDHFEVEALDDKHFSCLMFINNINNLYFYIALSLLKRYKVRLFDLNNELTLFKDYLLYETNSDNINKLIVDVENKEDDEIEICFVNLSKKIINKDLIGKIRYLIELSKDLSFYFIVRLDDYIVNDHYFYDSFSYILTLDNSSIDVLKMFGFSHSTGLKIGEEGLIKQLDIVMRVAVGGLSEEEKKKIEK
;
A
#
# COMPACT_ATOMS: atom_id res chain seq x y z
N MET A 1 -20.87 -46.52 -63.47
CA MET A 1 -20.39 -45.47 -62.54
C MET A 1 -19.71 -44.38 -63.35
N PRO A 2 -20.16 -43.11 -63.31
CA PRO A 2 -19.47 -42.04 -64.01
C PRO A 2 -18.15 -41.73 -63.30
N LYS A 3 -17.06 -41.62 -64.08
CA LYS A 3 -15.73 -41.25 -63.60
C LYS A 3 -15.73 -39.78 -63.19
N VAL A 4 -15.55 -39.50 -61.91
CA VAL A 4 -15.30 -38.14 -61.40
C VAL A 4 -14.01 -37.63 -62.06
N LYS A 5 -14.12 -36.60 -62.90
CA LYS A 5 -12.97 -35.88 -63.46
C LYS A 5 -12.19 -35.27 -62.30
N LYS A 6 -10.98 -35.77 -62.02
CA LYS A 6 -10.03 -35.10 -61.13
C LYS A 6 -9.56 -33.82 -61.83
N GLU A 7 -9.76 -32.67 -61.19
CA GLU A 7 -9.21 -31.40 -61.64
C GLU A 7 -7.68 -31.50 -61.79
N PRO A 8 -7.07 -30.85 -62.81
CA PRO A 8 -5.63 -30.93 -63.05
C PRO A 8 -4.84 -30.41 -61.84
N TYR A 9 -3.77 -31.12 -61.46
CA TYR A 9 -2.95 -30.83 -60.27
C TYR A 9 -2.42 -29.38 -60.18
N GLU A 10 -2.22 -28.69 -61.30
CA GLU A 10 -1.83 -27.27 -61.33
C GLU A 10 -2.96 -26.30 -60.94
N SER A 11 -4.22 -26.62 -61.24
CA SER A 11 -5.36 -25.77 -60.88
C SER A 11 -5.66 -25.85 -59.38
N SER A 12 -5.50 -27.03 -58.77
CA SER A 12 -5.65 -27.19 -57.31
C SER A 12 -4.52 -26.51 -56.53
N LYS A 13 -3.28 -26.53 -57.05
CA LYS A 13 -2.11 -25.87 -56.44
C LYS A 13 -2.22 -24.34 -56.48
N LYS A 14 -2.67 -23.76 -57.60
CA LYS A 14 -2.99 -22.31 -57.70
C LYS A 14 -4.15 -21.91 -56.78
N LYS A 15 -5.20 -22.74 -56.69
CA LYS A 15 -6.36 -22.48 -55.82
C LYS A 15 -5.99 -22.45 -54.33
N ASN A 16 -5.10 -23.34 -53.89
CA ASN A 16 -4.58 -23.32 -52.52
C ASN A 16 -3.69 -22.11 -52.25
N LEU A 17 -2.86 -21.69 -53.21
CA LEU A 17 -2.03 -20.49 -53.10
C LEU A 17 -2.88 -19.23 -52.85
N PHE A 18 -3.87 -18.98 -53.71
CA PHE A 18 -4.79 -17.86 -53.56
C PHE A 18 -5.58 -17.90 -52.25
N PHE A 19 -5.96 -19.09 -51.79
CA PHE A 19 -6.66 -19.27 -50.52
C PHE A 19 -5.80 -18.80 -49.33
N TYR A 20 -4.52 -19.20 -49.26
CA TYR A 20 -3.63 -18.79 -48.17
C TYR A 20 -3.27 -17.30 -48.21
N GLU A 21 -3.14 -16.70 -49.40
CA GLU A 21 -2.91 -15.26 -49.52
C GLU A 21 -4.11 -14.46 -49.01
N ILE A 22 -5.32 -14.80 -49.45
CA ILE A 22 -6.54 -14.13 -48.99
C ILE A 22 -6.71 -14.31 -47.48
N LEU A 23 -6.51 -15.54 -46.98
CA LEU A 23 -6.58 -15.83 -45.55
C LEU A 23 -5.57 -15.01 -44.75
N GLY A 24 -4.33 -14.90 -45.24
CA GLY A 24 -3.27 -14.13 -44.61
C GLY A 24 -3.57 -12.64 -44.55
N ILE A 25 -4.05 -12.05 -45.66
CA ILE A 25 -4.46 -10.64 -45.72
C ILE A 25 -5.63 -10.38 -44.77
N VAL A 26 -6.69 -11.18 -44.84
CA VAL A 26 -7.86 -11.01 -43.98
C VAL A 26 -7.47 -11.11 -42.51
N LEU A 27 -6.67 -12.11 -42.13
CA LEU A 27 -6.25 -12.30 -40.75
C LEU A 27 -5.39 -11.13 -40.24
N ALA A 28 -4.43 -10.67 -41.05
CA ALA A 28 -3.58 -9.53 -40.70
C ALA A 28 -4.40 -8.24 -40.53
N VAL A 29 -5.37 -7.99 -41.43
CA VAL A 29 -6.26 -6.82 -41.35
C VAL A 29 -7.14 -6.89 -40.10
N LEU A 30 -7.79 -8.02 -39.82
CA LEU A 30 -8.63 -8.18 -38.63
C LEU A 30 -7.82 -7.99 -37.34
N SER A 31 -6.63 -8.56 -37.26
CA SER A 31 -5.74 -8.39 -36.11
C SER A 31 -5.28 -6.95 -35.95
N PHE A 32 -4.97 -6.25 -37.03
CA PHE A 32 -4.63 -4.81 -36.98
C PHE A 32 -5.80 -3.96 -36.49
N PHE A 33 -7.02 -4.23 -36.98
CA PHE A 33 -8.22 -3.52 -36.56
C PHE A 33 -8.53 -3.73 -35.07
N ALA A 34 -8.34 -4.95 -34.55
CA ALA A 34 -8.45 -5.20 -33.11
C ALA A 34 -7.34 -4.54 -32.30
N LEU A 35 -6.09 -4.61 -32.77
CA LEU A 35 -4.95 -4.02 -32.05
C LEU A 35 -5.13 -2.51 -31.86
N ALA A 36 -5.49 -1.82 -32.94
CA ALA A 36 -5.71 -0.38 -32.96
C ALA A 36 -7.14 0.01 -32.51
N LYS A 37 -8.01 -0.96 -32.18
CA LYS A 37 -9.42 -0.76 -31.80
C LYS A 37 -10.16 0.19 -32.76
N LEU A 38 -9.93 0.02 -34.07
CA LEU A 38 -10.40 0.97 -35.09
C LEU A 38 -11.91 0.86 -35.33
N GLY A 39 -12.63 1.93 -35.01
CA GLY A 39 -14.09 2.01 -35.13
C GLY A 39 -14.82 1.00 -34.25
N SER A 40 -16.15 0.93 -34.37
CA SER A 40 -16.96 0.00 -33.58
C SER A 40 -16.59 -1.46 -33.87
N PHE A 41 -16.32 -1.80 -35.13
CA PHE A 41 -15.94 -3.16 -35.51
C PHE A 41 -14.62 -3.61 -34.85
N GLY A 42 -13.56 -2.79 -34.94
CA GLY A 42 -12.27 -3.11 -34.31
C GLY A 42 -12.36 -3.20 -32.80
N LEU A 43 -13.18 -2.33 -32.17
CA LEU A 43 -13.45 -2.38 -30.73
C LEU A 43 -14.12 -3.71 -30.33
N TYR A 44 -15.23 -4.10 -30.96
CA TYR A 44 -15.90 -5.37 -30.65
C TYR A 44 -15.07 -6.60 -31.00
N LEU A 45 -14.22 -6.52 -32.02
CA LEU A 45 -13.26 -7.57 -32.34
C LEU A 45 -12.22 -7.72 -31.21
N PHE A 46 -11.70 -6.61 -30.69
CA PHE A 46 -10.82 -6.62 -29.51
C PHE A 46 -11.53 -7.18 -28.27
N LEU A 47 -12.76 -6.72 -27.98
CA LEU A 47 -13.54 -7.21 -26.85
C LEU A 47 -13.78 -8.73 -26.94
N THR A 48 -14.03 -9.25 -28.15
CA THR A 48 -14.20 -10.70 -28.38
C THR A 48 -12.94 -11.49 -28.08
N ILE A 49 -11.78 -11.03 -28.56
CA ILE A 49 -10.50 -11.70 -28.28
C ILE A 49 -10.17 -11.61 -26.78
N LYS A 50 -10.40 -10.46 -26.16
CA LYS A 50 -10.17 -10.24 -24.71
C LYS A 50 -11.14 -11.01 -23.82
N LEU A 51 -12.36 -11.29 -24.28
CA LEU A 51 -13.27 -12.19 -23.58
C LEU A 51 -12.80 -13.64 -23.65
N LEU A 52 -12.30 -14.09 -24.80
CA LEU A 52 -11.86 -15.48 -24.96
C LEU A 52 -10.59 -15.79 -24.17
N PHE A 53 -9.59 -14.91 -24.27
CA PHE A 53 -8.23 -15.13 -23.75
C PHE A 53 -7.86 -14.27 -22.55
N GLY A 54 -8.77 -13.39 -22.12
CA GLY A 54 -8.55 -12.54 -20.97
C GLY A 54 -7.58 -11.40 -21.23
N ASP A 55 -6.84 -11.00 -20.20
CA ASP A 55 -5.88 -9.89 -20.22
C ASP A 55 -4.71 -10.15 -21.20
N TRP A 56 -4.55 -11.39 -21.68
CA TRP A 56 -3.58 -11.80 -22.68
C TRP A 56 -4.02 -11.55 -24.13
N ALA A 57 -5.15 -10.86 -24.36
CA ALA A 57 -5.69 -10.57 -25.68
C ALA A 57 -4.66 -10.04 -26.68
N PHE A 58 -3.79 -9.12 -26.23
CA PHE A 58 -2.77 -8.51 -27.07
C PHE A 58 -1.81 -9.55 -27.68
N LEU A 59 -1.47 -10.60 -26.92
CA LEU A 59 -0.56 -11.65 -27.35
C LEU A 59 -1.21 -12.51 -28.44
N PHE A 60 -2.51 -12.81 -28.31
CA PHE A 60 -3.27 -13.52 -29.34
C PHE A 60 -3.45 -12.69 -30.61
N ILE A 61 -3.61 -11.37 -30.48
CA ILE A 61 -3.64 -10.46 -31.62
C ILE A 61 -2.30 -10.47 -32.36
N ILE A 62 -1.17 -10.42 -31.63
CA ILE A 62 0.17 -10.53 -32.23
C ILE A 62 0.37 -11.88 -32.93
N ILE A 63 -0.04 -12.99 -32.31
CA ILE A 63 0.01 -14.31 -32.95
C ILE A 63 -0.83 -14.32 -34.24
N GLY A 64 -2.00 -13.67 -34.24
CA GLY A 64 -2.83 -13.49 -35.43
C GLY A 64 -2.10 -12.76 -36.56
N ILE A 65 -1.41 -11.65 -36.25
CA ILE A 65 -0.58 -10.92 -37.21
C ILE A 65 0.53 -11.82 -37.77
N LEU A 66 1.27 -12.50 -36.88
CA LEU A 66 2.37 -13.39 -37.28
C LEU A 66 1.88 -14.55 -38.15
N ALA A 67 0.74 -15.14 -37.83
CA ALA A 67 0.13 -16.20 -38.63
C ALA A 67 -0.34 -15.67 -39.98
N GLY A 68 -0.89 -14.46 -40.03
CA GLY A 68 -1.26 -13.77 -41.27
C GLY A 68 -0.04 -13.57 -42.18
N CYS A 69 1.07 -13.08 -41.64
CA CYS A 69 2.34 -12.96 -42.36
C CYS A 69 2.89 -14.32 -42.82
N TYR A 70 2.78 -15.36 -41.99
CA TYR A 70 3.21 -16.71 -42.36
C TYR A 70 2.43 -17.24 -43.57
N PHE A 71 1.10 -17.10 -43.58
CA PHE A 71 0.28 -17.54 -44.72
C PHE A 71 0.58 -16.78 -46.00
N LEU A 72 0.92 -15.49 -45.91
CA LEU A 72 1.36 -14.66 -47.04
C LEU A 72 2.72 -15.07 -47.62
N MET A 73 3.65 -15.55 -46.79
CA MET A 73 5.01 -15.87 -47.21
C MET A 73 5.22 -17.33 -47.61
N VAL A 74 4.56 -18.26 -46.89
CA VAL A 74 4.84 -19.69 -46.99
C VAL A 74 3.75 -20.44 -47.77
N HIS A 75 2.55 -19.87 -47.88
CA HIS A 75 1.41 -20.41 -48.63
C HIS A 75 1.06 -21.87 -48.28
N ASP A 76 1.25 -22.22 -47.00
CA ASP A 76 1.01 -23.57 -46.50
C ASP A 76 0.35 -23.52 -45.12
N HIS A 77 -0.19 -24.65 -44.70
CA HIS A 77 -0.74 -24.83 -43.36
C HIS A 77 0.33 -24.63 -42.28
N LEU A 78 -0.09 -24.16 -41.10
CA LEU A 78 0.80 -24.08 -39.94
C LEU A 78 1.17 -25.52 -39.51
N PRO A 79 2.44 -25.80 -39.16
CA PRO A 79 2.88 -27.11 -38.69
C PRO A 79 2.43 -27.38 -37.24
N ILE A 80 1.11 -27.42 -37.01
CA ILE A 80 0.46 -27.48 -35.69
C ILE A 80 0.65 -28.86 -35.02
N SER A 81 0.94 -29.91 -35.79
CA SER A 81 1.03 -31.30 -35.29
C SER A 81 2.38 -31.68 -34.67
N SER A 82 3.29 -30.72 -34.46
CA SER A 82 4.57 -31.03 -33.81
C SER A 82 4.42 -31.06 -32.29
N LEU A 83 5.10 -32.01 -31.63
CA LEU A 83 5.17 -32.07 -30.15
C LEU A 83 5.56 -30.72 -29.52
N ARG A 84 6.36 -29.91 -30.23
CA ARG A 84 6.74 -28.56 -29.78
C ARG A 84 5.54 -27.62 -29.69
N VAL A 85 4.64 -27.63 -30.66
CA VAL A 85 3.43 -26.79 -30.67
C VAL A 85 2.47 -27.23 -29.57
N ILE A 86 2.31 -28.54 -29.35
CA ILE A 86 1.54 -29.07 -28.22
C ILE A 86 2.14 -28.61 -26.88
N GLY A 87 3.47 -28.63 -26.76
CA GLY A 87 4.16 -28.14 -25.57
C GLY A 87 3.96 -26.64 -25.32
N ILE A 88 4.05 -25.82 -26.37
CA ILE A 88 3.74 -24.39 -26.32
C ILE A 88 2.29 -24.16 -25.89
N PHE A 89 1.35 -24.94 -26.43
CA PHE A 89 -0.06 -24.89 -26.05
C PHE A 89 -0.28 -25.17 -24.56
N PHE A 90 0.35 -26.20 -23.99
CA PHE A 90 0.22 -26.48 -22.55
C PHE A 90 0.77 -25.36 -21.66
N ILE A 91 1.88 -24.73 -22.06
CA ILE A 91 2.41 -23.57 -21.33
C ILE A 91 1.42 -22.41 -21.39
N PHE A 92 0.91 -22.06 -22.58
CA PHE A 92 -0.05 -20.98 -22.72
C PHE A 92 -1.37 -21.25 -21.99
N LEU A 93 -1.88 -22.48 -22.07
CA LEU A 93 -3.08 -22.89 -21.35
C LEU A 93 -2.88 -22.73 -19.83
N SER A 94 -1.74 -23.17 -19.30
CA SER A 94 -1.43 -22.99 -17.89
C SER A 94 -1.32 -21.51 -17.50
N LEU A 95 -0.72 -20.66 -18.35
CA LEU A 95 -0.62 -19.22 -18.07
C LEU A 95 -2.00 -18.56 -18.07
N ILE A 96 -2.88 -18.93 -19.00
CA ILE A 96 -4.27 -18.46 -19.06
C ILE A 96 -5.02 -18.89 -17.80
N VAL A 97 -4.92 -20.16 -17.39
CA VAL A 97 -5.54 -20.67 -16.15
C VAL A 97 -5.03 -19.91 -14.93
N LEU A 98 -3.72 -19.74 -14.80
CA LEU A 98 -3.12 -18.99 -13.68
C LEU A 98 -3.54 -17.52 -13.69
N SER A 99 -3.65 -16.89 -14.87
CA SER A 99 -4.11 -15.50 -14.96
C SER A 99 -5.57 -15.33 -14.51
N HIS A 100 -6.39 -16.39 -14.55
CA HIS A 100 -7.75 -16.34 -14.06
C HIS A 100 -7.83 -16.23 -12.52
N PHE A 101 -6.72 -16.37 -11.78
CA PHE A 101 -6.68 -16.05 -10.36
C PHE A 101 -7.07 -14.58 -10.07
N SER A 102 -6.73 -13.62 -10.95
CA SER A 102 -7.14 -12.22 -10.76
C SER A 102 -8.66 -12.09 -10.76
N MET A 103 -9.32 -12.72 -11.73
CA MET A 103 -10.78 -12.75 -11.85
C MET A 103 -11.43 -13.53 -10.71
N HIS A 104 -10.90 -14.70 -10.34
CA HIS A 104 -11.41 -15.46 -9.20
C HIS A 104 -11.32 -14.68 -7.88
N ASN A 105 -10.19 -14.01 -7.63
CA ASN A 105 -9.99 -13.21 -6.42
C ASN A 105 -10.89 -11.96 -6.39
N TYR A 106 -11.19 -11.38 -7.55
CA TYR A 106 -12.17 -10.32 -7.70
C TYR A 106 -13.58 -10.84 -7.36
N ILE A 107 -14.02 -11.91 -8.03
CA ILE A 107 -15.37 -12.46 -7.91
C ILE A 107 -15.67 -13.02 -6.51
N LYS A 108 -14.67 -13.63 -5.86
CA LYS A 108 -14.81 -14.23 -4.53
C LYS A 108 -15.25 -13.24 -3.44
N GLN A 109 -15.06 -11.94 -3.66
CA GLN A 109 -15.43 -10.89 -2.71
C GLN A 109 -16.94 -10.56 -2.74
N TYR A 110 -17.67 -10.98 -3.77
CA TYR A 110 -19.03 -10.53 -4.04
C TYR A 110 -20.08 -11.65 -4.04
N SER A 111 -19.68 -12.91 -4.26
CA SER A 111 -20.60 -14.05 -4.31
C SER A 111 -19.86 -15.36 -4.03
N GLU A 112 -20.55 -16.35 -3.48
CA GLU A 112 -20.07 -17.74 -3.39
C GLU A 112 -20.28 -18.52 -4.70
N ASP A 113 -21.20 -18.07 -5.56
CA ASP A 113 -21.37 -18.59 -6.92
C ASP A 113 -20.43 -17.88 -7.91
N TYR A 114 -19.18 -18.31 -7.88
CA TYR A 114 -18.10 -17.68 -8.64
C TYR A 114 -18.27 -17.83 -10.16
N PHE A 115 -18.79 -18.96 -10.63
CA PHE A 115 -18.90 -19.23 -12.07
C PHE A 115 -19.97 -18.35 -12.71
N SER A 116 -21.18 -18.31 -12.12
CA SER A 116 -22.29 -17.51 -12.64
C SER A 116 -22.00 -16.01 -12.61
N LEU A 117 -21.36 -15.53 -11.54
CA LEU A 117 -21.00 -14.11 -11.42
C LEU A 117 -19.92 -13.73 -12.45
N THR A 118 -18.94 -14.60 -12.72
CA THR A 118 -17.92 -14.35 -13.77
C THR A 118 -18.56 -14.21 -15.15
N ILE A 119 -19.51 -15.07 -15.50
CA ILE A 119 -20.28 -14.96 -16.75
C ILE A 119 -21.05 -13.64 -16.82
N SER A 120 -21.64 -13.22 -15.70
CA SER A 120 -22.43 -11.99 -15.64
C SER A 120 -21.56 -10.76 -15.88
N VAL A 121 -20.36 -10.72 -15.30
CA VAL A 121 -19.36 -9.67 -15.55
C VAL A 121 -18.88 -9.68 -17.01
N TYR A 122 -18.71 -10.86 -17.61
CA TYR A 122 -18.34 -10.97 -19.02
C TYR A 122 -19.43 -10.48 -19.98
N ILE A 123 -20.71 -10.72 -19.67
CA ILE A 123 -21.83 -10.19 -20.44
C ILE A 123 -21.87 -8.67 -20.32
N ASP A 124 -21.68 -8.12 -19.11
CA ASP A 124 -21.68 -6.68 -18.87
C ASP A 124 -20.52 -5.97 -19.56
N TYR A 125 -19.31 -6.54 -19.49
CA TYR A 125 -18.13 -6.11 -20.24
C TYR A 125 -18.42 -5.91 -21.73
N PHE A 126 -19.14 -6.86 -22.32
CA PHE A 126 -19.50 -6.79 -23.74
C PHE A 126 -20.58 -5.75 -24.03
N LYS A 127 -21.57 -5.59 -23.15
CA LYS A 127 -22.66 -4.61 -23.29
C LYS A 127 -22.17 -3.18 -23.19
N THR A 128 -21.26 -2.92 -22.26
CA THR A 128 -20.72 -1.57 -21.98
C THR A 128 -19.55 -1.18 -22.89
N ALA A 129 -19.08 -2.10 -23.74
CA ALA A 129 -17.91 -1.93 -24.59
C ALA A 129 -16.63 -1.49 -23.81
N ASN A 130 -16.54 -1.86 -22.52
CA ASN A 130 -15.51 -1.39 -21.63
C ASN A 130 -14.19 -2.18 -21.80
N SER A 131 -13.35 -1.78 -22.76
CA SER A 131 -12.12 -2.52 -23.11
C SER A 131 -11.06 -2.62 -22.01
N GLU A 132 -11.20 -1.89 -20.90
CA GLU A 132 -10.24 -1.81 -19.79
C GLU A 132 -10.59 -2.72 -18.61
N SER A 133 -11.77 -3.34 -18.58
CA SER A 133 -12.15 -4.21 -17.46
C SER A 133 -11.20 -5.41 -17.30
N ILE A 134 -11.04 -5.87 -16.07
CA ILE A 134 -10.25 -7.06 -15.75
C ILE A 134 -11.02 -8.27 -16.27
N THR A 135 -10.42 -9.04 -17.18
CA THR A 135 -11.02 -10.28 -17.69
C THR A 135 -10.26 -11.54 -17.25
N GLY A 136 -9.09 -11.39 -16.61
CA GLY A 136 -8.29 -12.50 -16.10
C GLY A 136 -7.83 -13.42 -17.22
N GLY A 137 -8.20 -14.70 -17.15
CA GLY A 137 -7.93 -15.68 -18.23
C GLY A 137 -9.02 -15.77 -19.31
N GLY A 138 -10.04 -14.92 -19.29
CA GLY A 138 -11.18 -15.00 -20.20
C GLY A 138 -12.01 -16.27 -19.99
N ILE A 139 -12.89 -16.59 -20.95
CA ILE A 139 -13.75 -17.77 -20.92
C ILE A 139 -12.92 -19.06 -20.85
N ILE A 140 -11.82 -19.14 -21.59
CA ILE A 140 -10.97 -20.33 -21.60
C ILE A 140 -10.34 -20.52 -20.21
N GLY A 141 -9.77 -19.45 -19.63
CA GLY A 141 -9.24 -19.50 -18.28
C GLY A 141 -10.30 -19.83 -17.25
N MET A 142 -11.48 -19.22 -17.34
CA MET A 142 -12.62 -19.48 -16.45
C MET A 142 -13.00 -20.95 -16.43
N LEU A 143 -13.20 -21.57 -17.60
CA LEU A 143 -13.62 -22.96 -17.71
C LEU A 143 -12.63 -23.91 -17.03
N PHE A 144 -11.34 -23.81 -17.39
CA PHE A 144 -10.32 -24.70 -16.83
C PHE A 144 -9.98 -24.38 -15.38
N PHE A 145 -9.98 -23.09 -15.01
CA PHE A 145 -9.73 -22.67 -13.63
C PHE A 145 -10.82 -23.22 -12.70
N TYR A 146 -12.10 -22.98 -13.00
CA TYR A 146 -13.18 -23.46 -12.14
C TYR A 146 -13.32 -24.98 -12.17
N LEU A 147 -13.01 -25.64 -13.29
CA LEU A 147 -12.88 -27.09 -13.33
C LEU A 147 -11.85 -27.60 -12.31
N PHE A 148 -10.62 -27.07 -12.32
CA PHE A 148 -9.58 -27.50 -11.39
C PHE A 148 -9.83 -27.03 -9.95
N TYR A 149 -10.41 -25.84 -9.78
CA TYR A 149 -10.75 -25.28 -8.48
C TYR A 149 -11.80 -26.13 -7.76
N TYR A 150 -12.88 -26.53 -8.45
CA TYR A 150 -13.91 -27.37 -7.85
C TYR A 150 -13.42 -28.79 -7.57
N LEU A 151 -12.46 -29.31 -8.35
CA LEU A 151 -11.88 -30.63 -8.13
C LEU A 151 -10.80 -30.65 -7.03
N LEU A 152 -9.96 -29.61 -6.93
CA LEU A 152 -8.70 -29.66 -6.18
C LEU A 152 -8.44 -28.44 -5.28
N SER A 153 -9.35 -27.47 -5.20
CA SER A 153 -9.16 -26.17 -4.52
C SER A 153 -8.01 -25.32 -5.09
N ILE A 154 -7.81 -24.11 -4.54
CA ILE A 154 -6.75 -23.16 -4.95
C ILE A 154 -5.35 -23.79 -5.03
N PRO A 155 -4.86 -24.52 -4.00
CA PRO A 155 -3.53 -25.13 -4.07
C PRO A 155 -3.40 -26.14 -5.21
N GLY A 156 -4.47 -26.87 -5.51
CA GLY A 156 -4.53 -27.84 -6.59
C GLY A 156 -4.44 -27.20 -7.98
N VAL A 157 -5.11 -26.05 -8.20
CA VAL A 157 -5.00 -25.29 -9.46
C VAL A 157 -3.55 -24.88 -9.72
N ILE A 158 -2.82 -24.46 -8.69
CA ILE A 158 -1.40 -24.06 -8.80
C ILE A 158 -0.54 -25.27 -9.17
N ILE A 159 -0.71 -26.40 -8.47
CA ILE A 159 0.06 -27.63 -8.71
C ILE A 159 -0.17 -28.15 -10.12
N ILE A 160 -1.43 -28.21 -10.58
CA ILE A 160 -1.75 -28.76 -11.90
C ILE A 160 -1.28 -27.82 -13.03
N SER A 161 -1.35 -26.51 -12.81
CA SER A 161 -0.80 -25.51 -13.73
C SER A 161 0.72 -25.65 -13.85
N LEU A 162 1.43 -25.78 -12.73
CA LEU A 162 2.88 -26.02 -12.73
C LEU A 162 3.23 -27.31 -13.50
N LEU A 163 2.44 -28.37 -13.31
CA LEU A 163 2.62 -29.64 -14.01
C LEU A 163 2.42 -29.49 -15.52
N LEU A 164 1.40 -28.76 -15.97
CA LEU A 164 1.18 -28.43 -17.38
C LEU A 164 2.37 -27.65 -17.98
N ILE A 165 2.95 -26.70 -17.24
CA ILE A 165 4.15 -25.97 -17.66
C ILE A 165 5.33 -26.94 -17.83
N VAL A 166 5.56 -27.82 -16.85
CA VAL A 166 6.67 -28.79 -16.91
C VAL A 166 6.51 -29.75 -18.09
N LEU A 167 5.30 -30.28 -18.30
CA LEU A 167 4.99 -31.12 -19.46
C LEU A 167 5.21 -30.36 -20.77
N GLY A 168 4.76 -29.11 -20.83
CA GLY A 168 4.92 -28.26 -22.00
C GLY A 168 6.39 -28.02 -22.36
N VAL A 169 7.22 -27.70 -21.36
CA VAL A 169 8.67 -27.52 -21.58
C VAL A 169 9.37 -28.83 -21.95
N SER A 170 8.93 -29.96 -21.39
CA SER A 170 9.45 -31.29 -21.76
C SER A 170 9.19 -31.59 -23.24
N PHE A 171 7.98 -31.32 -23.73
CA PHE A 171 7.59 -31.52 -25.12
C PHE A 171 8.34 -30.60 -26.10
N ILE A 172 8.58 -29.33 -25.71
CA ILE A 172 9.41 -28.41 -26.50
C ILE A 172 10.87 -28.91 -26.59
N SER A 173 11.41 -29.35 -25.46
CA SER A 173 12.82 -29.75 -25.35
C SER A 173 13.11 -31.10 -26.00
N ARG A 174 12.09 -31.93 -26.27
CA ARG A 174 12.24 -33.36 -26.65
C ARG A 174 13.15 -34.15 -25.69
N LYS A 175 13.28 -33.67 -24.46
CA LYS A 175 14.11 -34.26 -23.40
C LYS A 175 13.20 -34.98 -22.41
N THR A 176 13.72 -36.04 -21.81
CA THR A 176 13.03 -36.73 -20.72
C THR A 176 12.93 -35.82 -19.49
N LEU A 177 11.91 -36.03 -18.65
CA LEU A 177 11.71 -35.26 -17.41
C LEU A 177 12.99 -35.22 -16.54
N ASN A 178 13.74 -36.34 -16.49
CA ASN A 178 14.99 -36.44 -15.74
C ASN A 178 16.09 -35.48 -16.24
N GLU A 179 16.19 -35.25 -17.55
CA GLU A 179 17.15 -34.30 -18.10
C GLU A 179 16.73 -32.85 -17.85
N PHE A 180 15.43 -32.59 -17.80
CA PHE A 180 14.88 -31.27 -17.50
C PHE A 180 15.13 -30.86 -16.04
N PHE A 181 14.91 -31.77 -15.07
CA PHE A 181 15.23 -31.50 -13.66
C PHE A 181 16.72 -31.16 -13.44
N LYS A 182 17.63 -31.84 -14.14
CA LYS A 182 19.07 -31.52 -14.10
C LYS A 182 19.38 -30.11 -14.62
N LEU A 183 18.64 -29.65 -15.63
CA LEU A 183 18.76 -28.30 -16.20
C LEU A 183 18.29 -27.21 -15.23
N ILE A 184 17.14 -27.41 -14.57
CA ILE A 184 16.61 -26.46 -13.56
C ILE A 184 17.59 -26.27 -12.41
N VAL A 185 18.10 -27.36 -11.83
CA VAL A 185 19.07 -27.30 -10.72
C VAL A 185 20.34 -26.55 -11.12
N LYS A 186 20.80 -26.70 -12.37
CA LYS A 186 21.98 -26.01 -12.89
C LYS A 186 21.74 -24.50 -13.03
N VAL A 187 20.57 -24.08 -13.53
CA VAL A 187 20.20 -22.66 -13.65
C VAL A 187 20.07 -22.00 -12.28
N LEU A 188 19.40 -22.66 -11.33
CA LEU A 188 19.26 -22.16 -9.95
C LEU A 188 20.61 -21.92 -9.29
N LYS A 189 21.57 -22.85 -9.44
CA LYS A 189 22.94 -22.68 -8.91
C LYS A 189 23.68 -21.48 -9.51
N VAL A 190 23.49 -21.20 -10.81
CA VAL A 190 24.12 -20.06 -11.50
C VAL A 190 23.52 -18.72 -11.04
N VAL A 191 22.19 -18.66 -10.90
CA VAL A 191 21.48 -17.47 -10.42
C VAL A 191 21.85 -17.15 -8.97
N PHE A 192 21.89 -18.17 -8.10
CA PHE A 192 22.29 -18.01 -6.69
C PHE A 192 23.73 -17.49 -6.55
N LYS A 193 24.64 -17.93 -7.43
CA LYS A 193 26.04 -17.46 -7.46
C LYS A 193 26.17 -16.00 -7.93
N LYS A 194 25.33 -15.56 -8.88
CA LYS A 194 25.29 -14.16 -9.34
C LYS A 194 24.71 -13.22 -8.28
N ILE A 195 23.65 -13.63 -7.58
CA ILE A 195 23.04 -12.85 -6.49
C ILE A 195 24.04 -12.64 -5.36
N LYS A 196 24.78 -13.68 -4.97
CA LYS A 196 25.83 -13.59 -3.93
C LYS A 196 26.96 -12.61 -4.30
N LEU A 197 27.29 -12.46 -5.58
CA LEU A 197 28.31 -11.52 -6.07
C LEU A 197 27.81 -10.06 -6.13
N LEU A 198 26.50 -9.85 -6.32
CA LEU A 198 25.89 -8.52 -6.33
C LEU A 198 25.73 -7.95 -4.91
N ILE A 199 25.41 -8.80 -3.93
CA ILE A 199 25.28 -8.42 -2.50
C ILE A 199 26.64 -7.97 -1.90
N VAL A 200 27.77 -8.50 -2.39
CA VAL A 200 29.12 -8.15 -1.90
C VAL A 200 29.65 -6.86 -2.55
N LYS A 201 29.24 -6.53 -3.79
CA LYS A 201 29.65 -5.29 -4.47
C LYS A 201 28.82 -4.06 -4.07
N SER A 202 27.56 -4.25 -3.65
CA SER A 202 26.67 -3.15 -3.26
C SER A 202 27.04 -2.48 -1.94
N ARG A 203 27.84 -3.10 -1.06
CA ARG A 203 28.36 -2.45 0.17
C ARG A 203 29.40 -1.36 -0.08
N SER A 204 29.93 -1.21 -1.30
CA SER A 204 31.01 -0.24 -1.63
C SER A 204 30.58 0.90 -2.56
N ALA A 205 29.31 0.96 -2.97
CA ALA A 205 28.81 1.95 -3.94
C ALA A 205 27.70 2.88 -3.42
N ILE A 206 27.25 2.72 -2.16
CA ILE A 206 26.17 3.53 -1.57
C ILE A 206 26.76 4.78 -0.87
N LYS A 207 27.63 5.52 -1.55
CA LYS A 207 28.08 6.84 -1.05
C LYS A 207 27.96 7.99 -2.03
N ASN A 208 27.41 7.81 -3.22
CA ASN A 208 27.12 8.95 -4.10
C ASN A 208 25.97 8.62 -5.05
N ILE A 209 24.82 9.27 -4.83
CA ILE A 209 24.03 10.05 -5.80
C ILE A 209 22.65 10.26 -5.16
N ASN A 210 22.42 11.49 -4.70
CA ASN A 210 21.08 12.01 -4.40
C ASN A 210 20.45 12.57 -5.68
N GLN A 211 19.11 12.58 -5.66
CA GLN A 211 18.17 13.54 -6.24
C GLN A 211 17.24 12.98 -7.32
N GLU A 212 16.02 12.69 -6.89
CA GLU A 212 14.80 13.09 -7.60
C GLU A 212 13.70 13.37 -6.56
N PHE A 213 12.99 14.49 -6.74
CA PHE A 213 11.92 14.96 -5.88
C PHE A 213 10.71 14.04 -5.97
N ASN A 214 10.32 13.43 -4.85
CA ASN A 214 9.02 12.78 -4.74
C ASN A 214 8.13 13.61 -3.82
N THR A 215 6.98 14.02 -4.36
CA THR A 215 5.80 14.40 -3.57
C THR A 215 5.46 13.30 -2.58
N PRO A 216 4.92 13.61 -1.39
CA PRO A 216 4.52 12.60 -0.41
C PRO A 216 3.47 11.68 -1.03
N VAL A 217 3.86 10.44 -1.34
CA VAL A 217 2.93 9.37 -1.69
C VAL A 217 2.39 8.84 -0.37
N LEU A 218 1.11 9.07 -0.10
CA LEU A 218 0.42 8.46 1.04
C LEU A 218 0.63 6.95 0.96
N LYS A 219 1.24 6.37 2.00
CA LYS A 219 1.38 4.93 2.11
C LYS A 219 0.02 4.28 2.23
N LYS A 220 0.02 3.07 1.73
CA LYS A 220 -1.16 2.37 1.30
C LYS A 220 -1.59 1.43 2.41
N LEU A 221 -2.90 1.35 2.66
CA LEU A 221 -3.43 0.58 3.77
C LEU A 221 -2.91 -0.87 3.72
N PRO A 222 -2.17 -1.33 4.74
CA PRO A 222 -1.67 -2.69 4.76
C PRO A 222 -2.84 -3.69 4.74
N LYS A 223 -2.76 -4.67 3.83
CA LYS A 223 -3.87 -5.59 3.49
C LYS A 223 -4.27 -6.59 4.61
N ASN A 224 -3.75 -6.50 5.84
CA ASN A 224 -4.00 -7.47 6.92
C ASN A 224 -4.10 -6.85 8.33
N PHE A 225 -5.04 -5.94 8.57
CA PHE A 225 -5.29 -5.41 9.92
C PHE A 225 -6.77 -5.42 10.29
N ILE A 226 -7.29 -6.62 10.61
CA ILE A 226 -8.45 -6.78 11.51
C ILE A 226 -8.26 -8.08 12.30
N LYS A 227 -7.89 -7.98 13.58
CA LYS A 227 -8.46 -8.86 14.60
C LYS A 227 -9.55 -8.05 15.30
N LYS A 228 -10.78 -8.57 15.26
CA LYS A 228 -11.93 -8.01 15.98
C LYS A 228 -11.59 -7.89 17.47
N GLY A 229 -11.35 -6.67 17.94
CA GLY A 229 -11.62 -6.29 19.32
C GLY A 229 -13.09 -5.91 19.42
N ASP A 230 -13.76 -6.34 20.49
CA ASP A 230 -15.19 -6.13 20.69
C ASP A 230 -15.54 -4.63 20.68
N ILE A 231 -16.18 -4.19 19.60
CA ILE A 231 -16.81 -2.87 19.46
C ILE A 231 -18.10 -2.94 20.27
N SER A 232 -18.02 -2.72 21.57
CA SER A 232 -19.21 -2.50 22.39
C SER A 232 -19.79 -1.12 22.04
N GLU A 233 -20.96 -1.15 21.38
CA GLU A 233 -21.97 -0.09 21.21
C GLU A 233 -21.53 1.35 21.54
N TYR A 234 -20.91 2.01 20.56
CA TYR A 234 -21.01 3.46 20.45
C TYR A 234 -22.28 3.78 19.66
N THR A 235 -23.20 4.52 20.26
CA THR A 235 -24.47 4.89 19.63
C THR A 235 -24.24 5.85 18.47
N GLU A 236 -24.76 5.51 17.28
CA GLU A 236 -24.74 6.39 16.12
C GLU A 236 -25.46 7.70 16.43
N SER A 237 -24.74 8.81 16.39
CA SER A 237 -25.35 10.14 16.47
C SER A 237 -26.03 10.49 15.14
N ASN A 238 -27.08 11.32 15.18
CA ASN A 238 -27.72 11.83 13.97
C ASN A 238 -26.72 12.61 13.08
N SER A 239 -25.72 13.28 13.69
CA SER A 239 -24.70 14.03 12.95
C SER A 239 -23.76 13.11 12.15
N THR A 240 -23.49 11.89 12.62
CA THR A 240 -22.73 10.87 11.88
C THR A 240 -23.46 10.45 10.59
N LEU A 241 -24.77 10.18 10.70
CA LEU A 241 -25.57 9.74 9.56
C LEU A 241 -25.73 10.83 8.50
N GLU A 242 -25.84 12.09 8.92
CA GLU A 242 -25.87 13.25 8.01
C GLU A 242 -24.59 13.34 7.16
N ILE A 243 -23.42 13.23 7.80
CA ILE A 243 -22.12 13.26 7.10
C ILE A 243 -22.01 12.12 6.08
N ILE A 244 -22.41 10.90 6.47
CA ILE A 244 -22.36 9.74 5.57
C ILE A 244 -23.28 9.94 4.36
N ASN A 245 -24.47 10.50 4.56
CA ASN A 245 -25.39 10.79 3.46
C ASN A 245 -24.86 11.88 2.53
N GLU A 246 -24.22 12.90 3.08
CA GLU A 246 -23.58 13.96 2.29
C GLU A 246 -22.43 13.41 1.44
N ILE A 247 -21.58 12.55 2.01
CA ILE A 247 -20.52 11.84 1.27
C ILE A 247 -21.11 11.02 0.11
N LYS A 248 -22.18 10.25 0.36
CA LYS A 248 -22.86 9.46 -0.69
C LYS A 248 -23.38 10.36 -1.82
N LEU A 249 -23.94 11.53 -1.50
CA LEU A 249 -24.39 12.50 -2.50
C LEU A 249 -23.24 13.05 -3.33
N ILE A 250 -22.09 13.35 -2.71
CA ILE A 250 -20.88 13.83 -3.40
C ILE A 250 -20.32 12.77 -4.33
N LEU A 251 -20.24 11.52 -3.88
CA LEU A 251 -19.79 10.40 -4.71
C LEU A 251 -20.69 10.23 -5.94
N ASN A 252 -22.01 10.32 -5.76
CA ASN A 252 -22.97 10.25 -6.85
C ASN A 252 -22.83 11.44 -7.81
N LYS A 253 -22.67 12.67 -7.29
CA LYS A 253 -22.44 13.89 -8.10
C LYS A 253 -21.17 13.77 -8.96
N LEU A 254 -20.13 13.12 -8.42
CA LEU A 254 -18.86 12.89 -9.12
C LEU A 254 -18.92 11.71 -10.10
N ASN A 255 -20.04 10.98 -10.17
CA ASN A 255 -20.18 9.72 -10.90
C ASN A 255 -19.16 8.65 -10.44
N TYR A 256 -18.80 8.66 -9.15
CA TYR A 256 -17.94 7.64 -8.55
C TYR A 256 -18.77 6.45 -8.08
N TYR A 257 -18.76 5.40 -8.89
CA TYR A 257 -19.43 4.14 -8.58
C TYR A 257 -18.73 3.44 -7.41
N HIS A 258 -19.44 3.33 -6.29
CA HIS A 258 -19.02 2.64 -5.09
C HIS A 258 -19.99 1.51 -4.78
N TYR A 259 -19.48 0.40 -4.24
CA TYR A 259 -20.31 -0.77 -3.93
C TYR A 259 -20.55 -0.96 -2.45
N GLN A 260 -19.72 -0.31 -1.63
CA GLN A 260 -19.83 -0.38 -0.20
C GLN A 260 -19.38 0.96 0.39
N VAL A 261 -20.20 1.52 1.26
CA VAL A 261 -19.84 2.62 2.15
C VAL A 261 -20.10 2.09 3.55
N ASN A 262 -19.03 1.69 4.22
CA ASN A 262 -19.07 1.34 5.63
C ASN A 262 -18.67 2.56 6.45
N HIS A 263 -19.11 2.57 7.70
CA HIS A 263 -18.54 3.46 8.69
C HIS A 263 -18.23 2.67 9.95
N TYR A 264 -17.18 3.10 10.63
CA TYR A 264 -16.76 2.56 11.91
C TYR A 264 -16.59 3.71 12.88
N LEU A 265 -17.09 3.51 14.09
CA LEU A 265 -16.93 4.45 15.18
C LEU A 265 -15.76 3.97 16.04
N THR A 266 -14.80 4.86 16.24
CA THR A 266 -13.74 4.72 17.24
C THR A 266 -13.96 5.79 18.32
N PRO A 267 -13.30 5.70 19.50
CA PRO A 267 -13.46 6.65 20.59
C PRO A 267 -13.16 8.12 20.22
N HIS A 268 -12.44 8.35 19.12
CA HIS A 268 -12.02 9.67 18.68
C HIS A 268 -12.30 9.97 17.20
N LEU A 269 -12.50 8.94 16.36
CA LEU A 269 -12.75 9.09 14.92
C LEU A 269 -14.04 8.43 14.48
N ILE A 270 -14.66 9.05 13.48
CA ILE A 270 -15.60 8.42 12.57
C ILE A 270 -14.82 8.11 11.30
N VAL A 271 -14.70 6.83 10.96
CA VAL A 271 -14.01 6.38 9.74
C VAL A 271 -15.06 5.95 8.73
N VAL A 272 -15.14 6.64 7.59
CA VAL A 272 -16.00 6.24 6.47
C VAL A 272 -15.15 5.55 5.42
N GLU A 273 -15.34 4.24 5.27
CA GLU A 273 -14.66 3.40 4.28
C GLU A 273 -15.54 3.28 3.03
N ILE A 274 -15.05 3.80 1.92
CA ILE A 274 -15.69 3.71 0.62
C ILE A 274 -14.89 2.74 -0.24
N LYS A 275 -15.54 1.67 -0.69
CA LYS A 275 -14.96 0.75 -1.67
C LYS A 275 -15.55 1.02 -3.04
N SER A 276 -14.68 1.32 -3.98
CA SER A 276 -15.01 1.63 -5.37
C SER A 276 -14.49 0.56 -6.31
N TYR A 277 -15.24 0.34 -7.39
CA TYR A 277 -14.84 -0.54 -8.49
C TYR A 277 -13.76 0.09 -9.38
N LEU A 278 -13.67 1.42 -9.39
CA LEU A 278 -12.78 2.18 -10.26
C LEU A 278 -11.80 2.98 -9.41
N LYS A 279 -10.70 3.38 -10.04
CA LYS A 279 -9.79 4.35 -9.44
C LYS A 279 -10.50 5.68 -9.26
N ILE A 280 -10.46 6.21 -8.06
CA ILE A 280 -11.00 7.52 -7.75
C ILE A 280 -9.87 8.55 -7.78
N ASP A 281 -10.12 9.66 -8.45
CA ASP A 281 -9.19 10.80 -8.47
C ASP A 281 -9.21 11.48 -7.10
N TYR A 282 -8.10 11.33 -6.37
CA TYR A 282 -7.88 11.88 -5.04
C TYR A 282 -8.20 13.38 -5.00
N TYR A 283 -7.57 14.17 -5.87
CA TYR A 283 -7.65 15.63 -5.82
C TYR A 283 -9.04 16.14 -6.19
N LYS A 284 -9.71 15.46 -7.12
CA LYS A 284 -11.08 15.83 -7.50
C LYS A 284 -12.07 15.51 -6.37
N LEU A 285 -11.92 14.37 -5.70
CA LEU A 285 -12.74 14.00 -4.55
C LEU A 285 -12.49 14.95 -3.38
N GLU A 286 -11.23 15.17 -3.00
CA GLU A 286 -10.83 16.06 -1.91
C GLU A 286 -11.44 17.45 -2.10
N ASN A 287 -11.32 18.04 -3.29
CA ASN A 287 -11.86 19.37 -3.58
C ASN A 287 -13.39 19.46 -3.42
N GLU A 288 -14.15 18.46 -3.85
CA GLU A 288 -15.60 18.47 -3.67
C GLU A 288 -16.02 18.22 -2.22
N LEU A 289 -15.31 17.31 -1.53
CA LEU A 289 -15.52 17.07 -0.10
C LEU A 289 -15.26 18.36 0.70
N SER A 290 -14.14 19.07 0.45
CA SER A 290 -13.81 20.32 1.14
C SER A 290 -14.78 21.47 0.86
N ARG A 291 -15.52 21.42 -0.26
CA ARG A 291 -16.54 22.45 -0.58
C ARG A 291 -17.87 22.19 0.09
N SER A 292 -18.24 20.92 0.26
CA SER A 292 -19.55 20.52 0.80
C SER A 292 -19.50 20.36 2.31
N LEU A 293 -18.49 19.64 2.80
CA LEU A 293 -18.35 19.31 4.20
C LEU A 293 -17.84 20.51 4.99
N THR A 294 -18.55 20.86 6.05
CA THR A 294 -18.13 21.88 7.02
C THR A 294 -17.10 21.35 8.02
N LYS A 295 -17.12 20.03 8.27
CA LYS A 295 -16.18 19.37 9.17
C LYS A 295 -14.90 19.00 8.43
N PRO A 296 -13.73 19.27 9.03
CA PRO A 296 -12.47 18.90 8.44
C PRO A 296 -12.26 17.38 8.52
N PHE A 297 -11.59 16.83 7.51
CA PHE A 297 -11.45 15.39 7.32
C PHE A 297 -10.04 15.03 6.85
N LEU A 298 -9.67 13.76 7.08
CA LEU A 298 -8.47 13.17 6.52
C LEU A 298 -8.85 12.12 5.46
N LEU A 299 -8.39 12.31 4.22
CA LEU A 299 -8.61 11.40 3.11
C LEU A 299 -7.39 10.48 2.94
N LYS A 300 -7.58 9.17 3.15
CA LYS A 300 -6.59 8.12 2.86
C LYS A 300 -7.06 7.29 1.68
N ILE A 301 -6.14 6.91 0.79
CA ILE A 301 -6.43 6.05 -0.35
C ILE A 301 -5.42 4.90 -0.40
N ASN A 302 -5.88 3.72 -0.79
CA ASN A 302 -5.04 2.53 -0.94
C ASN A 302 -4.29 2.47 -2.29
N GLU A 303 -3.43 1.47 -2.45
CA GLU A 303 -2.55 1.21 -3.60
C GLU A 303 -3.13 1.36 -4.97
N ASP A 304 -4.34 0.85 -5.07
CA ASP A 304 -5.02 0.63 -6.32
C ASP A 304 -6.15 1.65 -6.48
N ASP A 305 -6.19 2.68 -5.62
CA ASP A 305 -7.20 3.75 -5.54
C ASP A 305 -8.65 3.28 -5.43
N SER A 306 -8.84 2.02 -5.00
CA SER A 306 -10.13 1.33 -4.91
C SER A 306 -10.76 1.38 -3.52
N ILE A 307 -9.96 1.69 -2.49
CA ILE A 307 -10.43 1.87 -1.12
C ILE A 307 -10.05 3.28 -0.69
N ILE A 308 -11.06 4.03 -0.27
CA ILE A 308 -10.94 5.36 0.28
C ILE A 308 -11.39 5.31 1.72
N MET A 309 -10.62 5.90 2.62
CA MET A 309 -11.05 6.15 3.98
C MET A 309 -11.12 7.65 4.19
N ILE A 310 -12.25 8.10 4.72
CA ILE A 310 -12.46 9.49 5.13
C ILE A 310 -12.62 9.49 6.63
N GLU A 311 -11.70 10.15 7.33
CA GLU A 311 -11.67 10.19 8.79
C GLU A 311 -12.10 11.56 9.30
N PHE A 312 -13.09 11.57 10.18
CA PHE A 312 -13.57 12.75 10.88
C PHE A 312 -13.30 12.61 12.37
N SER A 313 -13.07 13.73 13.06
CA SER A 313 -13.14 13.72 14.52
C SER A 313 -14.56 13.40 14.99
N SER A 314 -14.68 12.50 15.95
CA SER A 314 -15.93 12.27 16.67
C SER A 314 -16.31 13.51 17.49
N GLU A 315 -17.60 13.76 17.72
CA GLU A 315 -18.05 14.85 18.59
C GLU A 315 -17.85 14.51 20.07
N GLU A 316 -18.12 13.25 20.44
CA GLU A 316 -18.00 12.72 21.80
C GLU A 316 -16.63 12.09 22.06
N ILE A 317 -15.56 12.88 21.96
CA ILE A 317 -14.22 12.36 22.23
C ILE A 317 -14.07 12.10 23.73
N ARG A 318 -13.77 10.86 24.08
CA ARG A 318 -13.26 10.53 25.41
C ARG A 318 -11.75 10.75 25.42
N LYS A 319 -11.29 11.73 26.20
CA LYS A 319 -9.86 11.94 26.46
C LYS A 319 -9.24 10.69 27.10
N ILE A 320 -8.15 10.19 26.52
CA ILE A 320 -7.42 9.05 27.08
C ILE A 320 -6.62 9.55 28.29
N SER A 321 -7.01 9.07 29.48
CA SER A 321 -6.40 9.49 30.75
C SER A 321 -5.03 8.84 30.99
N LEU A 322 -4.22 9.44 31.86
CA LEU A 322 -2.92 8.89 32.25
C LEU A 322 -3.08 7.54 32.93
N TYR A 323 -4.09 7.40 33.78
CA TYR A 323 -4.42 6.15 34.46
C TYR A 323 -4.78 5.02 33.49
N GLU A 324 -5.56 5.32 32.46
CA GLU A 324 -5.94 4.34 31.44
C GLU A 324 -4.73 3.85 30.65
N VAL A 325 -3.84 4.77 30.25
CA VAL A 325 -2.61 4.40 29.55
C VAL A 325 -1.71 3.53 30.41
N PHE A 326 -1.51 3.91 31.68
CA PHE A 326 -0.63 3.17 32.58
C PHE A 326 -1.10 1.72 32.81
N ASN A 327 -2.42 1.50 32.94
CA ASN A 327 -2.96 0.17 33.23
C ASN A 327 -3.17 -0.68 31.97
N SER A 328 -3.75 -0.11 30.91
CA SER A 328 -4.17 -0.87 29.73
C SER A 328 -3.06 -1.05 28.71
N TYR A 329 -2.05 -0.16 28.69
CA TYR A 329 -1.02 -0.10 27.66
C TYR A 329 0.40 -0.13 28.24
N ASN A 330 0.61 -0.86 29.34
CA ASN A 330 1.86 -0.83 30.09
C ASN A 330 3.06 -1.48 29.39
N ASN A 331 2.80 -2.38 28.42
CA ASN A 331 3.86 -3.22 27.83
C ASN A 331 4.87 -2.46 26.96
N ASN A 332 4.53 -1.26 26.49
CA ASN A 332 5.40 -0.45 25.64
C ASN A 332 6.21 0.54 26.49
N ILE A 333 7.33 1.04 25.99
CA ILE A 333 8.20 1.93 26.80
C ILE A 333 7.53 3.28 26.96
N LEU A 334 7.11 3.92 25.88
CA LEU A 334 6.34 5.16 25.96
C LEU A 334 5.18 5.20 24.98
N PHE A 335 3.97 5.30 25.51
CA PHE A 335 2.76 5.50 24.71
C PHE A 335 2.82 6.83 23.94
N LEU A 336 2.48 6.79 22.65
CA LEU A 336 2.37 7.97 21.79
C LEU A 336 0.90 8.24 21.41
N GLY A 337 0.12 7.19 21.14
CA GLY A 337 -1.30 7.31 20.82
C GLY A 337 -1.99 5.98 20.49
N ILE A 338 -3.29 6.04 20.19
CA ILE A 338 -4.06 4.92 19.64
C ILE A 338 -4.52 5.30 18.22
N ASN A 339 -4.25 4.46 17.24
CA ASN A 339 -4.62 4.73 15.84
C ASN A 339 -6.09 4.39 15.53
N ASP A 340 -6.50 4.63 14.29
CA ASP A 340 -7.82 4.35 13.71
C ASP A 340 -8.22 2.87 13.71
N HIS A 341 -7.26 1.97 13.96
CA HIS A 341 -7.45 0.53 14.08
C HIS A 341 -7.44 0.02 15.53
N PHE A 342 -7.49 0.91 16.53
CA PHE A 342 -7.37 0.59 17.96
C PHE A 342 -6.01 -0.02 18.36
N GLU A 343 -4.97 0.21 17.56
CA GLU A 343 -3.62 -0.25 17.88
C GLU A 343 -2.85 0.86 18.58
N VAL A 344 -2.00 0.46 19.53
CA VAL A 344 -1.19 1.39 20.31
C VAL A 344 0.08 1.71 19.56
N GLU A 345 0.27 2.99 19.26
CA GLU A 345 1.54 3.53 18.78
C GLU A 345 2.38 3.95 19.98
N ALA A 346 3.62 3.47 20.05
CA ALA A 346 4.50 3.70 21.20
C ALA A 346 5.98 3.54 20.83
N LEU A 347 6.86 4.13 21.65
CA LEU A 347 8.29 3.82 21.64
C LEU A 347 8.54 2.42 22.25
N ASP A 348 9.46 1.69 21.62
CA ASP A 348 9.86 0.32 21.95
C ASP A 348 11.35 0.10 21.61
N ASP A 349 11.85 -1.11 21.82
CA ASP A 349 13.26 -1.46 21.59
C ASP A 349 13.76 -1.20 20.15
N LYS A 350 12.85 -1.10 19.17
CA LYS A 350 13.17 -0.85 17.76
C LYS A 350 13.02 0.62 17.38
N HIS A 351 12.18 1.35 18.10
CA HIS A 351 11.80 2.73 17.84
C HIS A 351 12.00 3.56 19.10
N PHE A 352 13.20 4.14 19.24
CA PHE A 352 13.63 4.79 20.47
C PHE A 352 13.62 6.33 20.40
N SER A 353 13.28 6.93 19.26
CA SER A 353 13.31 8.40 19.08
C SER A 353 12.00 8.97 18.53
N CYS A 354 11.49 10.04 19.16
CA CYS A 354 10.28 10.75 18.73
C CYS A 354 10.53 12.26 18.67
N LEU A 355 10.15 12.89 17.55
CA LEU A 355 10.04 14.33 17.42
C LEU A 355 8.58 14.75 17.61
N MET A 356 8.32 15.70 18.50
CA MET A 356 6.98 16.15 18.86
C MET A 356 6.80 17.65 18.53
N PHE A 357 5.87 17.97 17.63
CA PHE A 357 5.37 19.33 17.43
C PHE A 357 4.19 19.57 18.36
N ILE A 358 4.44 20.24 19.48
CA ILE A 358 3.47 20.46 20.53
C ILE A 358 3.55 21.93 20.97
N ASN A 359 2.47 22.68 20.78
CA ASN A 359 2.38 24.05 21.32
C ASN A 359 1.78 24.11 22.72
N ASN A 360 0.88 23.18 23.06
CA ASN A 360 0.33 23.10 24.41
C ASN A 360 1.25 22.29 25.34
N ILE A 361 1.97 22.98 26.22
CA ILE A 361 2.92 22.37 27.17
C ILE A 361 2.28 21.26 28.03
N ASN A 362 0.97 21.33 28.29
CA ASN A 362 0.27 20.32 29.09
C ASN A 362 0.30 18.92 28.45
N ASN A 363 0.33 18.83 27.12
CA ASN A 363 0.50 17.55 26.44
C ASN A 363 1.90 16.98 26.68
N LEU A 364 2.93 17.82 26.79
CA LEU A 364 4.28 17.35 27.12
C LEU A 364 4.37 16.87 28.58
N TYR A 365 3.65 17.51 29.50
CA TYR A 365 3.54 17.07 30.90
C TYR A 365 2.98 15.66 31.02
N PHE A 366 2.05 15.26 30.14
CA PHE A 366 1.51 13.91 30.11
C PHE A 366 2.61 12.86 29.88
N TYR A 367 3.45 13.04 28.85
CA TYR A 367 4.50 12.08 28.51
C TYR A 367 5.60 12.01 29.59
N ILE A 368 5.94 13.14 30.19
CA ILE A 368 6.89 13.19 31.31
C ILE A 368 6.32 12.46 32.52
N ALA A 369 5.06 12.73 32.91
CA ALA A 369 4.41 12.06 34.02
C ALA A 369 4.26 10.54 33.79
N LEU A 370 3.94 10.11 32.57
CA LEU A 370 3.88 8.69 32.22
C LEU A 370 5.24 8.00 32.40
N SER A 371 6.32 8.66 31.96
CA SER A 371 7.69 8.16 32.11
C SER A 371 8.07 7.96 33.58
N LEU A 372 7.68 8.93 34.43
CA LEU A 372 7.90 8.88 35.87
C LEU A 372 7.09 7.78 36.56
N LEU A 373 5.81 7.59 36.18
CA LEU A 373 4.97 6.52 36.73
C LEU A 373 5.54 5.14 36.44
N LYS A 374 6.17 4.95 35.27
CA LYS A 374 6.88 3.73 34.90
C LYS A 374 8.24 3.54 35.58
N ARG A 375 8.65 4.50 36.43
CA ARG A 375 9.91 4.50 37.18
C ARG A 375 11.16 4.47 36.29
N TYR A 376 11.07 5.02 35.07
CA TYR A 376 12.24 5.21 34.23
C TYR A 376 13.09 6.38 34.72
N LYS A 377 14.39 6.32 34.41
CA LYS A 377 15.27 7.45 34.65
C LYS A 377 14.99 8.51 33.60
N VAL A 378 14.62 9.72 34.04
CA VAL A 378 14.25 10.81 33.12
C VAL A 378 15.24 11.97 33.22
N ARG A 379 15.78 12.39 32.07
CA ARG A 379 16.56 13.62 31.91
C ARG A 379 15.77 14.64 31.11
N LEU A 380 15.82 15.90 31.52
CA LEU A 380 15.04 16.97 30.94
C LEU A 380 15.94 18.15 30.56
N PHE A 381 16.11 18.38 29.27
CA PHE A 381 16.78 19.56 28.71
C PHE A 381 15.73 20.59 28.30
N ASP A 382 15.42 21.52 29.20
CA ASP A 382 14.43 22.58 28.99
C ASP A 382 15.08 23.85 28.44
N LEU A 383 15.56 23.79 27.20
CA LEU A 383 16.26 24.92 26.58
C LEU A 383 15.34 26.11 26.29
N ASN A 384 14.02 25.90 26.29
CA ASN A 384 13.02 26.96 26.13
C ASN A 384 12.46 27.49 27.48
N ASN A 385 12.89 26.94 28.62
CA ASN A 385 12.45 27.32 29.97
C ASN A 385 10.91 27.28 30.20
N GLU A 386 10.20 26.31 29.60
CA GLU A 386 8.74 26.18 29.74
C GLU A 386 8.31 25.00 30.64
N LEU A 387 9.26 24.16 31.08
CA LEU A 387 9.04 22.93 31.85
C LEU A 387 9.55 23.05 33.28
N THR A 388 9.54 24.26 33.85
CA THR A 388 10.07 24.56 35.19
C THR A 388 9.39 23.75 36.31
N LEU A 389 8.18 23.25 36.07
CA LEU A 389 7.44 22.40 37.02
C LEU A 389 8.24 21.17 37.46
N PHE A 390 9.07 20.60 36.60
CA PHE A 390 9.83 19.38 36.89
C PHE A 390 11.24 19.63 37.40
N LYS A 391 11.65 20.89 37.56
CA LYS A 391 13.02 21.28 37.90
C LYS A 391 13.53 20.62 39.19
N ASP A 392 12.65 20.49 40.19
CA ASP A 392 13.01 19.96 41.51
C ASP A 392 12.90 18.42 41.60
N TYR A 393 12.39 17.76 40.55
CA TYR A 393 12.09 16.32 40.54
C TYR A 393 12.94 15.52 39.55
N LEU A 394 13.52 16.18 38.54
CA LEU A 394 14.26 15.55 37.45
C LEU A 394 15.66 16.11 37.31
N LEU A 395 16.52 15.38 36.58
CA LEU A 395 17.77 15.93 36.07
C LEU A 395 17.43 17.00 35.03
N TYR A 396 17.37 18.26 35.47
CA TYR A 396 16.90 19.41 34.72
C TYR A 396 18.06 20.31 34.26
N GLU A 397 18.16 20.50 32.95
CA GLU A 397 19.23 21.25 32.29
C GLU A 397 18.66 22.34 31.38
N THR A 398 19.23 23.54 31.44
CA THR A 398 18.79 24.71 30.62
C THR A 398 19.86 25.19 29.64
N ASN A 399 21.10 24.71 29.78
CA ASN A 399 22.20 25.08 28.90
C ASN A 399 22.42 24.01 27.82
N SER A 400 22.41 24.43 26.56
CA SER A 400 22.71 23.58 25.40
C SER A 400 24.11 22.97 25.42
N ASP A 401 25.08 23.56 26.12
CA ASP A 401 26.43 23.01 26.22
C ASP A 401 26.48 21.67 26.95
N ASN A 402 25.53 21.41 27.85
CA ASN A 402 25.45 20.16 28.59
C ASN A 402 25.05 18.97 27.71
N ILE A 403 24.60 19.21 26.48
CA ILE A 403 24.39 18.15 25.47
C ILE A 403 25.70 17.43 25.14
N ASN A 404 26.85 18.12 25.20
CA ASN A 404 28.15 17.46 25.02
C ASN A 404 28.45 16.45 26.14
N LYS A 405 28.04 16.76 27.38
CA LYS A 405 28.15 15.80 28.50
C LYS A 405 27.23 14.62 28.29
N LEU A 406 26.01 14.87 27.79
CA LEU A 406 25.07 13.80 27.45
C LEU A 406 25.64 12.84 26.41
N ILE A 407 26.34 13.34 25.40
CA ILE A 407 27.03 12.50 24.41
C ILE A 407 27.98 11.52 25.11
N VAL A 408 28.84 12.04 25.98
CA VAL A 408 29.79 11.22 26.73
C VAL A 408 29.08 10.22 27.63
N ASP A 409 27.98 10.60 28.26
CA ASP A 409 27.21 9.70 29.12
C ASP A 409 26.54 8.56 28.33
N VAL A 410 26.06 8.83 27.11
CA VAL A 410 25.50 7.80 26.23
C VAL A 410 26.60 6.86 25.71
N GLU A 411 27.77 7.39 25.34
CA GLU A 411 28.92 6.58 24.89
C GLU A 411 29.42 5.61 25.97
N ASN A 412 29.30 5.99 27.24
CA ASN A 412 29.75 5.18 28.39
C ASN A 412 28.61 4.43 29.09
N LYS A 413 27.43 4.34 28.49
CA LYS A 413 26.30 3.64 29.11
C LYS A 413 26.54 2.12 29.08
N GLU A 414 26.77 1.54 30.26
CA GLU A 414 27.03 0.10 30.43
C GLU A 414 25.80 -0.69 30.94
N ASP A 415 24.79 -0.01 31.48
CA ASP A 415 23.60 -0.63 32.08
C ASP A 415 22.40 -0.63 31.12
N ASP A 416 21.59 -1.69 31.22
CA ASP A 416 20.37 -1.92 30.43
C ASP A 416 19.18 -1.10 30.96
N GLU A 417 19.34 -0.34 32.06
CA GLU A 417 18.31 0.54 32.61
C GLU A 417 17.78 1.54 31.55
N ILE A 418 16.46 1.60 31.41
CA ILE A 418 15.78 2.50 30.48
C ILE A 418 15.92 3.94 30.97
N GLU A 419 16.49 4.78 30.10
CA GLU A 419 16.63 6.21 30.32
C GLU A 419 15.93 6.99 29.21
N ILE A 420 15.07 7.94 29.58
CA ILE A 420 14.30 8.78 28.65
C ILE A 420 14.79 10.22 28.75
N CYS A 421 15.26 10.76 27.63
CA CYS A 421 15.72 12.14 27.52
C CYS A 421 14.68 12.98 26.78
N PHE A 422 14.10 13.95 27.49
CA PHE A 422 13.25 14.98 26.90
C PHE A 422 14.08 16.22 26.59
N VAL A 423 14.00 16.73 25.37
CA VAL A 423 14.64 17.98 24.94
C VAL A 423 13.57 18.94 24.45
N ASN A 424 13.29 19.99 25.22
CA ASN A 424 12.37 21.05 24.85
C ASN A 424 13.10 22.15 24.10
N LEU A 425 12.80 22.30 22.81
CA LEU A 425 13.40 23.28 21.93
C LEU A 425 12.33 24.23 21.40
N SER A 426 12.79 25.45 21.11
CA SER A 426 12.06 26.40 20.28
C SER A 426 12.86 26.68 19.02
N LYS A 427 12.14 26.93 17.92
CA LYS A 427 12.69 27.45 16.66
C LYS A 427 13.58 28.66 16.84
N LYS A 428 13.35 29.48 17.87
CA LYS A 428 14.15 30.67 18.19
C LYS A 428 15.57 30.35 18.66
N ILE A 429 15.78 29.16 19.22
CA ILE A 429 17.02 28.79 19.94
C ILE A 429 17.87 27.81 19.12
N ILE A 430 17.28 27.13 18.15
CA ILE A 430 17.99 26.14 17.33
C ILE A 430 19.02 26.79 16.39
N ASN A 431 20.19 26.16 16.35
CA ASN A 431 21.25 26.42 15.37
C ASN A 431 21.74 25.09 14.74
N LYS A 432 22.57 25.18 13.69
CA LYS A 432 23.09 23.99 12.96
C LYS A 432 23.94 23.06 13.83
N ASP A 433 24.67 23.61 14.79
CA ASP A 433 25.52 22.83 15.70
C ASP A 433 24.67 21.96 16.64
N LEU A 434 23.63 22.54 17.23
CA LEU A 434 22.66 21.86 18.08
C LEU A 434 21.92 20.74 17.32
N ILE A 435 21.48 21.03 16.09
CA ILE A 435 20.89 20.02 15.19
C ILE A 435 21.86 18.85 14.97
N GLY A 436 23.13 19.14 14.67
CA GLY A 436 24.15 18.12 14.46
C GLY A 436 24.38 17.24 15.70
N LYS A 437 24.43 17.85 16.88
CA LYS A 437 24.58 17.14 18.16
C LYS A 437 23.40 16.23 18.47
N ILE A 438 22.18 16.71 18.28
CA ILE A 438 20.96 15.91 18.50
C ILE A 438 20.93 14.71 17.54
N ARG A 439 21.26 14.92 16.26
CA ARG A 439 21.33 13.82 15.27
C ARG A 439 22.37 12.79 15.65
N TYR A 440 23.55 13.23 16.09
CA TYR A 440 24.60 12.34 16.55
C TYR A 440 24.15 11.51 17.76
N LEU A 441 23.49 12.13 18.74
CA LEU A 441 22.93 11.45 19.90
C LEU A 441 21.91 10.37 19.53
N ILE A 442 20.98 10.68 18.62
CA ILE A 442 19.97 9.72 18.17
C ILE A 442 20.62 8.54 17.43
N GLU A 443 21.67 8.79 16.65
CA GLU A 443 22.41 7.71 15.98
C GLU A 443 23.17 6.85 16.99
N LEU A 444 23.80 7.48 17.99
CA LEU A 444 24.57 6.82 19.03
C LEU A 444 23.69 5.98 19.97
N SER A 445 22.46 6.42 20.22
CA SER A 445 21.50 5.70 21.05
C SER A 445 20.88 4.48 20.37
N LYS A 446 21.18 4.23 19.08
CA LYS A 446 20.77 2.99 18.40
C LYS A 446 21.38 1.80 19.13
N ASP A 447 20.54 0.82 19.45
CA ASP A 447 20.91 -0.41 20.18
C ASP A 447 21.25 -0.20 21.67
N LEU A 448 20.90 0.95 22.25
CA LEU A 448 21.00 1.22 23.70
C LEU A 448 19.60 1.44 24.30
N SER A 449 19.40 1.11 25.59
CA SER A 449 18.19 1.43 26.37
C SER A 449 18.05 2.94 26.64
N PHE A 450 18.21 3.78 25.63
CA PHE A 450 18.23 5.23 25.71
C PHE A 450 17.26 5.84 24.70
N TYR A 451 16.22 6.50 25.20
CA TYR A 451 15.10 6.99 24.41
C TYR A 451 15.13 8.51 24.32
N PHE A 452 14.85 9.05 23.13
CA PHE A 452 14.97 10.47 22.85
C PHE A 452 13.64 11.07 22.41
N ILE A 453 13.18 12.07 23.16
CA ILE A 453 11.95 12.81 22.84
C ILE A 453 12.31 14.28 22.69
N VAL A 454 12.18 14.79 21.49
CA VAL A 454 12.49 16.18 21.20
C VAL A 454 11.18 16.91 20.94
N ARG A 455 10.91 17.98 21.67
CA ARG A 455 9.77 18.86 21.40
C ARG A 455 10.24 20.09 20.62
N LEU A 456 9.48 20.44 19.59
CA LEU A 456 9.57 21.70 18.84
C LEU A 456 8.24 22.45 18.93
N ASP A 457 8.31 23.78 18.96
CA ASP A 457 7.14 24.67 18.84
C ASP A 457 6.71 24.87 17.38
N ASP A 458 7.63 24.80 16.42
CA ASP A 458 7.33 25.02 15.00
C ASP A 458 8.33 24.30 14.07
N TYR A 459 8.03 24.24 12.78
CA TYR A 459 8.91 23.70 11.75
C TYR A 459 10.19 24.52 11.60
N ILE A 460 11.33 23.84 11.65
CA ILE A 460 12.66 24.44 11.70
C ILE A 460 13.50 23.96 10.52
N VAL A 461 13.84 24.89 9.61
CA VAL A 461 14.83 24.69 8.52
C VAL A 461 14.46 23.57 7.52
N ASN A 462 14.79 23.76 6.24
CA ASN A 462 14.69 22.71 5.21
C ASN A 462 15.82 21.65 5.38
N ASP A 463 16.00 21.10 6.58
CA ASP A 463 16.96 20.02 6.84
C ASP A 463 16.20 18.70 7.02
N HIS A 464 15.84 18.08 5.89
CA HIS A 464 15.16 16.78 5.86
C HIS A 464 15.89 15.71 6.66
N TYR A 465 17.22 15.76 6.71
CA TYR A 465 18.03 14.77 7.43
C TYR A 465 17.88 14.84 8.96
N PHE A 466 17.46 15.99 9.51
CA PHE A 466 17.14 16.08 10.93
C PHE A 466 15.87 15.31 11.24
N TYR A 467 14.82 15.55 10.47
CA TYR A 467 13.52 14.88 10.64
C TYR A 467 13.62 13.37 10.42
N ASP A 468 14.38 12.94 9.42
CA ASP A 468 14.58 11.52 9.09
C ASP A 468 15.39 10.74 10.14
N SER A 469 16.01 11.43 11.12
CA SER A 469 16.72 10.75 12.21
C SER A 469 15.78 10.18 13.28
N PHE A 470 14.53 10.64 13.34
CA PHE A 470 13.56 10.21 14.34
C PHE A 470 12.78 8.97 13.89
N SER A 471 12.52 8.05 14.83
CA SER A 471 11.71 6.85 14.57
C SER A 471 10.25 7.23 14.33
N TYR A 472 9.76 8.18 15.11
CA TYR A 472 8.43 8.75 15.01
C TYR A 472 8.48 10.28 14.95
N ILE A 473 7.54 10.87 14.21
CA ILE A 473 7.26 12.30 14.28
C ILE A 473 5.78 12.48 14.61
N LEU A 474 5.49 13.10 15.75
CA LEU A 474 4.15 13.39 16.24
C LEU A 474 3.86 14.88 16.13
N THR A 475 2.68 15.26 15.64
CA THR A 475 2.15 16.62 15.80
C THR A 475 0.80 16.57 16.48
N LEU A 476 0.62 17.40 17.51
CA LEU A 476 -0.66 17.60 18.21
C LEU A 476 -1.31 18.94 17.85
N ASP A 477 -0.69 19.67 16.94
CA ASP A 477 -1.12 20.99 16.49
C ASP A 477 -1.39 20.98 14.98
N ASN A 478 -2.32 21.84 14.57
CA ASN A 478 -2.70 22.10 13.20
C ASN A 478 -2.36 23.53 12.73
N SER A 479 -1.72 24.33 13.59
CA SER A 479 -1.47 25.76 13.33
C SER A 479 -0.34 26.03 12.32
N SER A 480 0.66 25.15 12.24
CA SER A 480 1.81 25.33 11.35
C SER A 480 1.65 24.57 10.02
N ILE A 481 1.49 25.34 8.94
CA ILE A 481 1.38 24.80 7.57
C ILE A 481 2.62 23.97 7.19
N ASP A 482 3.82 24.38 7.62
CA ASP A 482 5.05 23.67 7.25
C ASP A 482 5.18 22.33 7.99
N VAL A 483 4.71 22.26 9.25
CA VAL A 483 4.56 20.98 9.94
C VAL A 483 3.58 20.10 9.18
N LEU A 484 2.40 20.62 8.83
CA LEU A 484 1.39 19.86 8.07
C LEU A 484 1.90 19.34 6.72
N LYS A 485 2.68 20.14 5.97
CA LYS A 485 3.33 19.70 4.73
C LYS A 485 4.27 18.52 4.94
N MET A 486 4.93 18.41 6.10
CA MET A 486 5.81 17.28 6.41
C MET A 486 5.05 15.95 6.55
N PHE A 487 3.77 16.03 6.91
CA PHE A 487 2.82 14.93 6.93
C PHE A 487 2.04 14.79 5.60
N GLY A 488 2.37 15.62 4.59
CA GLY A 488 1.75 15.57 3.27
C GLY A 488 0.47 16.39 3.13
N PHE A 489 0.14 17.24 4.10
CA PHE A 489 -1.08 18.06 4.07
C PHE A 489 -0.79 19.49 3.60
N SER A 490 -1.64 19.98 2.70
CA SER A 490 -1.59 21.35 2.18
C SER A 490 -2.54 22.31 2.92
N HIS A 491 -3.47 21.78 3.71
CA HIS A 491 -4.50 22.52 4.45
C HIS A 491 -4.69 21.94 5.86
N SER A 492 -5.53 22.58 6.68
CA SER A 492 -5.78 22.11 8.06
C SER A 492 -6.41 20.72 8.07
N THR A 493 -5.90 19.87 8.96
CA THR A 493 -6.26 18.45 9.06
C THR A 493 -7.47 18.19 9.95
N GLY A 494 -8.00 19.24 10.58
CA GLY A 494 -9.18 19.13 11.42
C GLY A 494 -8.99 18.47 12.76
N LEU A 495 -7.74 18.27 13.17
CA LEU A 495 -7.41 17.67 14.45
C LEU A 495 -8.03 18.48 15.59
N LYS A 496 -8.65 17.77 16.54
CA LYS A 496 -8.96 18.37 17.84
C LYS A 496 -7.66 18.55 18.62
N ILE A 497 -7.20 19.80 18.68
CA ILE A 497 -5.93 20.18 19.28
C ILE A 497 -5.83 19.65 20.72
N GLY A 498 -4.76 18.90 20.99
CA GLY A 498 -4.45 18.36 22.32
C GLY A 498 -5.18 17.06 22.70
N GLU A 499 -6.12 16.58 21.88
CA GLU A 499 -6.80 15.29 22.04
C GLU A 499 -6.48 14.32 20.89
N GLU A 500 -6.24 14.86 19.70
CA GLU A 500 -5.82 14.12 18.52
C GLU A 500 -4.46 14.61 18.03
N GLY A 501 -3.77 13.74 17.31
CA GLY A 501 -2.54 14.08 16.64
C GLY A 501 -2.37 13.32 15.33
N LEU A 502 -1.33 13.69 14.59
CA LEU A 502 -0.80 12.90 13.48
C LEU A 502 0.55 12.36 13.87
N ILE A 503 0.73 11.06 13.69
CA ILE A 503 2.02 10.41 13.87
C ILE A 503 2.53 9.93 12.52
N LYS A 504 3.82 10.14 12.27
CA LYS A 504 4.52 9.70 11.08
C LYS A 504 5.59 8.70 11.51
N GLN A 505 5.53 7.50 10.94
CA GLN A 505 6.54 6.46 11.09
C GLN A 505 7.01 6.07 9.70
N LEU A 506 8.27 6.36 9.38
CA LEU A 506 8.77 6.31 8.00
C LEU A 506 7.85 7.15 7.08
N ASP A 507 7.36 6.60 5.96
CA ASP A 507 6.39 7.28 5.09
C ASP A 507 4.91 7.00 5.45
N ILE A 508 4.61 6.37 6.59
CA ILE A 508 3.23 6.13 7.03
C ILE A 508 2.79 7.29 7.90
N VAL A 509 1.63 7.88 7.58
CA VAL A 509 0.98 8.90 8.42
C VAL A 509 -0.31 8.32 8.98
N MET A 510 -0.46 8.36 10.29
CA MET A 510 -1.61 7.85 11.02
C MET A 510 -2.20 8.96 11.88
N ARG A 511 -3.53 9.03 11.95
CA ARG A 511 -4.23 9.86 12.91
C ARG A 511 -4.39 9.07 14.19
N VAL A 512 -4.08 9.69 15.32
CA VAL A 512 -4.08 9.03 16.62
C VAL A 512 -4.83 9.84 17.65
N ALA A 513 -5.55 9.16 18.53
CA ALA A 513 -5.94 9.71 19.83
C ALA A 513 -4.71 9.74 20.72
N VAL A 514 -4.46 10.89 21.31
CA VAL A 514 -3.34 11.05 22.24
C VAL A 514 -3.84 11.17 23.67
N GLY A 515 -2.96 10.77 24.57
CA GLY A 515 -3.20 10.95 26.00
C GLY A 515 -3.05 12.42 26.39
N GLY A 516 -3.76 12.81 27.43
CA GLY A 516 -3.57 14.13 28.02
C GLY A 516 -4.01 14.15 29.47
N LEU A 517 -3.44 15.06 30.25
CA LEU A 517 -3.79 15.21 31.65
C LEU A 517 -5.16 15.86 31.81
N SER A 518 -6.00 15.29 32.67
CA SER A 518 -7.14 16.00 33.25
C SER A 518 -6.66 17.08 34.23
N GLU A 519 -7.51 18.07 34.51
CA GLU A 519 -7.20 19.11 35.51
C GLU A 519 -6.94 18.53 36.91
N GLU A 520 -7.58 17.41 37.25
CA GLU A 520 -7.34 16.71 38.51
C GLU A 520 -5.98 15.99 38.53
N GLU A 521 -5.63 15.30 37.46
CA GLU A 521 -4.31 14.65 37.33
C GLU A 521 -3.19 15.69 37.33
N LYS A 522 -3.40 16.82 36.66
CA LYS A 522 -2.47 17.95 36.69
C LYS A 522 -2.25 18.46 38.12
N LYS A 523 -3.32 18.74 38.86
CA LYS A 523 -3.22 19.17 40.27
C LYS A 523 -2.57 18.13 41.18
N LYS A 524 -2.65 16.83 40.84
CA LYS A 524 -1.97 15.76 41.57
C LYS A 524 -0.50 15.64 41.20
N ILE A 525 -0.10 16.01 39.98
CA ILE A 525 1.31 16.07 39.57
C ILE A 525 1.98 17.32 40.14
N GLU A 526 1.24 18.43 40.24
CA GLU A 526 1.72 19.68 40.83
C GLU A 526 1.86 19.64 42.36
N LYS A 527 1.21 18.69 43.03
CA LYS A 527 1.28 18.46 44.49
C LYS A 527 2.27 17.36 44.81
#